data_AF-A0A3R9FQX4-F1
#
_entry.id   AF-A0A3R9FQX4-F1
#
_cell.length_a   1.000
_cell.length_b   1.000
_cell.length_c   1.000
_cell.angle_alpha   90.00
_cell.angle_beta   90.00
_cell.angle_gamma   90.00
#
_symmetry.space_group_name_H-M   'P 1'
#
loop_
_entity.id
_entity.type
_entity.pdbx_description
1 polymer ?
#
loop_
_entity_poly.entity_id
_entity_poly.type
_entity_poly.pdbx_seq_one_letter_code
_entity_poly.pdbx_strand_id
1 'polypeptide(L)'
;MTQPISWPPLVTTAELAALTAGGIDYIRTKNNIIKGLALKLTVNPLGPEVIVFGGGKNMVARAERFLASQAVVPAYVKLTTNRWKFYGLYRATAIKRDKHTITKYRADRLEQNIDGVLFLENVAEPTTDSFDGQYGDAKTRKAVEEAAIKAVWKYLEDNGYTVKDRQSDNCGYDLYAQKGKNFILAEVKGTDSSQPRFLLSRNERAHSETDAGWRLFVVCKARTSPEIMQYTADEMEAAFSFSPKSWECHPKIR
;
A
#
# COMPACT_ATOMS: atom_id res chain seq x y z
N MET A 1 -11.00 26.62 16.87
CA MET A 1 -11.31 25.28 16.32
C MET A 1 -11.09 25.33 14.82
N THR A 2 -9.98 24.81 14.33
CA THR A 2 -9.69 24.73 12.88
C THR A 2 -10.43 23.53 12.32
N GLN A 3 -11.30 23.75 11.34
CA GLN A 3 -11.94 22.69 10.56
C GLN A 3 -10.86 21.73 10.04
N PRO A 4 -11.08 20.39 10.08
CA PRO A 4 -10.16 19.46 9.45
C PRO A 4 -10.03 19.80 7.96
N ILE A 5 -8.80 19.87 7.46
CA ILE A 5 -8.55 20.12 6.03
C ILE A 5 -9.08 18.91 5.26
N SER A 6 -10.19 19.10 4.56
CA SER A 6 -10.67 18.14 3.58
C SER A 6 -9.87 18.30 2.29
N TRP A 7 -9.28 17.23 1.79
CA TRP A 7 -8.53 17.23 0.52
C TRP A 7 -9.49 16.98 -0.65
N PRO A 8 -9.71 17.95 -1.55
CA PRO A 8 -10.67 17.74 -2.63
C PRO A 8 -10.17 16.66 -3.59
N PRO A 9 -11.04 15.72 -4.03
CA PRO A 9 -10.64 14.56 -4.84
C PRO A 9 -10.12 14.96 -6.22
N LEU A 10 -10.59 16.10 -6.75
CA LEU A 10 -10.16 16.68 -8.01
C LEU A 10 -9.96 18.18 -7.82
N VAL A 11 -8.85 18.70 -8.31
CA VAL A 11 -8.50 20.13 -8.24
C VAL A 11 -7.90 20.62 -9.56
N THR A 12 -8.07 21.90 -9.83
CA THR A 12 -7.37 22.64 -10.88
C THR A 12 -5.93 22.91 -10.49
N THR A 13 -5.11 23.40 -11.44
CA THR A 13 -3.72 23.78 -11.15
C THR A 13 -3.65 24.95 -10.16
N ALA A 14 -4.59 25.89 -10.22
CA ALA A 14 -4.64 27.03 -9.29
C ALA A 14 -4.97 26.58 -7.86
N GLU A 15 -5.98 25.72 -7.71
CA GLU A 15 -6.36 25.13 -6.42
C GLU A 15 -5.25 24.27 -5.84
N LEU A 16 -4.58 23.43 -6.65
CA LEU A 16 -3.42 22.67 -6.21
C LEU A 16 -2.31 23.58 -5.68
N ALA A 17 -2.04 24.69 -6.37
CA ALA A 17 -1.03 25.65 -5.96
C ALA A 17 -1.38 26.30 -4.61
N ALA A 18 -2.65 26.63 -4.39
CA ALA A 18 -3.13 27.14 -3.11
C ALA A 18 -2.99 26.10 -1.98
N LEU A 19 -3.38 24.85 -2.24
CA LEU A 19 -3.34 23.75 -1.26
C LEU A 19 -1.92 23.34 -0.87
N THR A 20 -1.01 23.29 -1.84
CA THR A 20 0.33 22.71 -1.65
C THR A 20 1.45 23.74 -1.65
N ALA A 21 1.13 25.04 -1.67
CA ALA A 21 2.10 26.13 -1.79
C ALA A 21 2.91 26.17 -3.11
N GLY A 22 2.28 25.78 -4.23
CA GLY A 22 2.65 26.18 -5.60
C GLY A 22 4.04 25.78 -6.13
N GLY A 23 4.45 26.39 -7.24
CA GLY A 23 5.77 26.24 -7.89
C GLY A 23 5.79 25.34 -9.15
N ILE A 24 7.00 25.02 -9.63
CA ILE A 24 7.23 24.06 -10.72
C ILE A 24 7.66 22.66 -10.22
N ASP A 25 8.15 22.58 -8.98
CA ASP A 25 8.70 21.34 -8.40
C ASP A 25 7.63 20.37 -7.92
N TYR A 26 7.87 19.06 -8.02
CA TYR A 26 6.88 18.06 -7.61
C TYR A 26 6.90 17.76 -6.10
N ILE A 27 7.96 18.13 -5.37
CA ILE A 27 7.97 18.22 -3.90
C ILE A 27 7.75 19.68 -3.52
N ARG A 28 6.56 19.99 -3.01
CA ARG A 28 6.11 21.35 -2.78
C ARG A 28 6.53 21.85 -1.40
N THR A 29 7.08 23.05 -1.32
CA THR A 29 7.64 23.61 -0.08
C THR A 29 7.31 25.08 0.10
N LYS A 30 7.04 25.51 1.34
CA LYS A 30 6.96 26.93 1.74
C LYS A 30 7.71 27.16 3.04
N ASN A 31 8.60 28.14 3.08
CA ASN A 31 9.46 28.43 4.24
C ASN A 31 10.17 27.16 4.76
N ASN A 32 10.72 26.37 3.84
CA ASN A 32 11.35 25.08 4.09
C ASN A 32 10.43 23.97 4.65
N ILE A 33 9.12 24.17 4.79
CA ILE A 33 8.17 23.13 5.22
C ILE A 33 7.60 22.41 4.00
N ILE A 34 7.56 21.07 4.02
CA ILE A 34 6.90 20.29 2.96
C ILE A 34 5.39 20.49 3.07
N LYS A 35 4.74 20.78 1.94
CA LYS A 35 3.31 21.11 1.87
C LYS A 35 2.49 20.17 0.99
N GLY A 36 3.13 19.43 0.09
CA GLY A 36 2.41 18.51 -0.79
C GLY A 36 3.28 17.95 -1.90
N LEU A 37 2.69 17.04 -2.67
CA LEU A 37 3.28 16.45 -3.86
C LEU A 37 2.40 16.75 -5.06
N ALA A 38 3.04 17.15 -6.16
CA ALA A 38 2.40 17.42 -7.45
C ALA A 38 3.09 16.59 -8.53
N LEU A 39 2.63 15.36 -8.71
CA LEU A 39 3.31 14.33 -9.48
C LEU A 39 2.76 14.19 -10.90
N LYS A 40 3.65 13.92 -11.85
CA LYS A 40 3.31 13.44 -13.18
C LYS A 40 3.81 12.02 -13.32
N LEU A 41 2.91 11.05 -13.48
CA LEU A 41 3.31 9.64 -13.58
C LEU A 41 4.05 9.33 -14.88
N THR A 42 3.88 10.13 -15.93
CA THR A 42 4.71 10.04 -17.14
C THR A 42 6.19 10.33 -16.87
N VAL A 43 6.50 11.08 -15.79
CA VAL A 43 7.87 11.37 -15.36
C VAL A 43 8.32 10.40 -14.28
N ASN A 44 7.46 10.12 -13.28
CA ASN A 44 7.70 9.14 -12.22
C ASN A 44 6.59 8.07 -12.23
N PRO A 45 6.73 6.99 -13.02
CA PRO A 45 5.65 6.00 -13.22
C PRO A 45 5.23 5.25 -11.96
N LEU A 46 6.14 5.12 -11.01
CA LEU A 46 5.92 4.42 -9.74
C LEU A 46 5.60 5.37 -8.57
N GLY A 47 5.33 6.65 -8.87
CA GLY A 47 4.92 7.61 -7.85
C GLY A 47 3.45 7.43 -7.44
N PRO A 48 3.06 7.87 -6.22
CA PRO A 48 3.89 8.53 -5.22
C PRO A 48 4.84 7.62 -4.42
N GLU A 49 4.60 6.31 -4.39
CA GLU A 49 5.32 5.33 -3.54
C GLU A 49 6.83 5.31 -3.81
N VAL A 50 7.23 5.50 -5.08
CA VAL A 50 8.64 5.58 -5.47
C VAL A 50 8.86 6.78 -6.38
N ILE A 51 9.72 7.70 -5.95
CA ILE A 51 10.11 8.88 -6.72
C ILE A 51 11.60 8.80 -7.03
N VAL A 52 11.91 8.65 -8.32
CA VAL A 52 13.29 8.81 -8.80
C VAL A 52 13.54 10.30 -8.97
N PHE A 53 14.54 10.84 -8.26
CA PHE A 53 14.87 12.25 -8.32
C PHE A 53 16.29 12.47 -8.83
N GLY A 54 16.49 13.59 -9.54
CA GLY A 54 17.76 13.96 -10.09
C GLY A 54 17.73 15.32 -10.78
N GLY A 55 18.89 15.87 -11.13
CA GLY A 55 19.01 17.03 -12.01
C GLY A 55 19.03 18.41 -11.34
N GLY A 56 19.37 18.50 -10.04
CA GLY A 56 19.66 19.79 -9.41
C GLY A 56 19.74 19.79 -7.88
N LYS A 57 20.64 20.63 -7.32
CA LYS A 57 20.93 20.74 -5.87
C LYS A 57 19.66 20.92 -5.01
N ASN A 58 18.66 21.63 -5.54
CA ASN A 58 17.42 21.91 -4.82
C ASN A 58 16.52 20.68 -4.66
N MET A 59 16.58 19.69 -5.56
CA MET A 59 15.74 18.50 -5.47
C MET A 59 16.25 17.55 -4.40
N VAL A 60 17.57 17.36 -4.34
CA VAL A 60 18.23 16.54 -3.31
C VAL A 60 17.88 17.08 -1.92
N ALA A 61 18.08 18.38 -1.70
CA ALA A 61 17.78 19.02 -0.42
C ALA A 61 16.29 18.88 -0.02
N ARG A 62 15.37 18.92 -0.97
CA ARG A 62 13.93 18.72 -0.70
C ARG A 62 13.60 17.28 -0.36
N ALA A 63 14.16 16.30 -1.07
CA ALA A 63 13.96 14.89 -0.77
C ALA A 63 14.48 14.56 0.64
N GLU A 64 15.70 15.00 0.95
CA GLU A 64 16.30 14.82 2.28
C GLU A 64 15.49 15.50 3.37
N ARG A 65 15.02 16.73 3.12
CA ARG A 65 14.18 17.44 4.07
C ARG A 65 12.84 16.74 4.29
N PHE A 66 12.24 16.20 3.24
CA PHE A 66 10.97 15.50 3.36
C PHE A 66 11.13 14.23 4.21
N LEU A 67 12.22 13.49 4.02
CA LEU A 67 12.58 12.36 4.88
C LEU A 67 12.83 12.82 6.32
N ALA A 68 13.65 13.85 6.52
CA ALA A 68 14.01 14.33 7.86
C ALA A 68 12.81 14.90 8.64
N SER A 69 11.87 15.57 7.94
CA SER A 69 10.73 16.22 8.60
C SER A 69 9.61 15.25 8.97
N GLN A 70 9.60 14.02 8.42
CA GLN A 70 8.51 13.05 8.58
C GLN A 70 7.12 13.64 8.33
N ALA A 71 7.04 14.63 7.44
CA ALA A 71 5.80 15.37 7.20
C ALA A 71 4.78 14.45 6.51
N VAL A 72 3.52 14.58 6.90
CA VAL A 72 2.39 13.97 6.19
C VAL A 72 1.78 15.02 5.30
N VAL A 73 1.81 14.81 3.99
CA VAL A 73 1.37 15.82 3.01
C VAL A 73 0.52 15.20 1.91
N PRO A 74 -0.42 15.95 1.33
CA PRO A 74 -1.24 15.46 0.23
C PRO A 74 -0.41 15.21 -1.03
N ALA A 75 -0.71 14.11 -1.72
CA ALA A 75 -0.22 13.82 -3.05
C ALA A 75 -1.33 14.01 -4.08
N TYR A 76 -1.01 14.78 -5.12
CA TYR A 76 -1.87 14.97 -6.27
C TYR A 76 -1.16 14.50 -7.53
N VAL A 77 -1.87 13.72 -8.34
CA VAL A 77 -1.38 13.20 -9.63
C VAL A 77 -2.03 13.95 -10.78
N LYS A 78 -1.22 14.37 -11.75
CA LYS A 78 -1.70 15.08 -12.94
C LYS A 78 -2.49 14.15 -13.85
N LEU A 79 -3.73 14.53 -14.16
CA LEU A 79 -4.55 13.86 -15.18
C LEU A 79 -4.44 14.57 -16.53
N THR A 80 -4.62 15.89 -16.54
CA THR A 80 -4.54 16.74 -17.75
C THR A 80 -3.95 18.10 -17.39
N THR A 81 -3.85 19.03 -18.35
CA THR A 81 -3.23 20.35 -18.16
C THR A 81 -3.74 21.10 -16.93
N ASN A 82 -5.04 21.05 -16.65
CA ASN A 82 -5.68 21.75 -15.55
C ASN A 82 -6.49 20.83 -14.62
N ARG A 83 -6.08 19.56 -14.49
CA ARG A 83 -6.80 18.60 -13.65
C ARG A 83 -5.84 17.68 -12.91
N TRP A 84 -5.97 17.68 -11.59
CA TRP A 84 -5.17 16.89 -10.67
C TRP A 84 -6.07 16.09 -9.75
N LYS A 85 -5.74 14.81 -9.55
CA LYS A 85 -6.49 13.90 -8.69
C LYS A 85 -5.76 13.74 -7.37
N PHE A 86 -6.49 13.88 -6.26
CA PHE A 86 -5.97 13.51 -4.95
C PHE A 86 -5.71 12.00 -4.92
N TYR A 87 -4.49 11.65 -4.55
CA TYR A 87 -4.01 10.27 -4.56
C TYR A 87 -3.87 9.71 -3.13
N GLY A 88 -3.78 10.60 -2.14
CA GLY A 88 -3.69 10.24 -0.73
C GLY A 88 -2.75 11.15 0.02
N LEU A 89 -2.56 10.88 1.29
CA LEU A 89 -1.56 11.53 2.13
C LEU A 89 -0.31 10.65 2.16
N TYR A 90 0.87 11.26 2.10
CA TYR A 90 2.14 10.53 2.03
C TYR A 90 3.17 11.12 2.98
N ARG A 91 4.05 10.24 3.49
CA ARG A 91 5.29 10.62 4.17
C ARG A 91 6.48 9.88 3.56
N ALA A 92 7.68 10.47 3.69
CA ALA A 92 8.92 9.87 3.22
C ALA A 92 9.49 8.87 4.23
N THR A 93 9.92 7.71 3.75
CA THR A 93 10.40 6.59 4.57
C THR A 93 11.87 6.26 4.37
N ALA A 94 12.39 6.44 3.15
CA ALA A 94 13.80 6.20 2.86
C ALA A 94 14.29 6.96 1.63
N ILE A 95 15.60 7.21 1.60
CA ILE A 95 16.33 7.59 0.38
C ILE A 95 17.41 6.52 0.13
N LYS A 96 17.49 6.02 -1.10
CA LYS A 96 18.53 5.09 -1.55
C LYS A 96 19.29 5.68 -2.73
N ARG A 97 20.61 5.47 -2.74
CA ARG A 97 21.55 6.00 -3.75
C ARG A 97 22.50 4.93 -4.29
N ASP A 98 22.33 3.68 -3.86
CA ASP A 98 23.14 2.58 -4.36
C ASP A 98 22.77 2.23 -5.80
N LYS A 99 23.77 1.74 -6.54
CA LYS A 99 23.65 1.42 -7.96
C LYS A 99 22.56 0.39 -8.25
N HIS A 100 22.38 -0.59 -7.37
CA HIS A 100 21.37 -1.64 -7.53
C HIS A 100 19.96 -1.04 -7.50
N THR A 101 19.66 -0.22 -6.49
CA THR A 101 18.37 0.45 -6.34
C THR A 101 18.10 1.40 -7.50
N ILE A 102 19.08 2.23 -7.90
CA ILE A 102 18.92 3.13 -9.05
C ILE A 102 18.64 2.34 -10.33
N THR A 103 19.39 1.27 -10.60
CA THR A 103 19.18 0.42 -11.79
C THR A 103 17.78 -0.18 -11.81
N LYS A 104 17.25 -0.60 -10.65
CA LYS A 104 15.92 -1.19 -10.53
C LYS A 104 14.79 -0.19 -10.82
N TYR A 105 14.93 1.07 -10.40
CA TYR A 105 13.83 2.03 -10.42
C TYR A 105 13.94 3.14 -11.47
N ARG A 106 15.09 3.31 -12.14
CA ARG A 106 15.36 4.43 -13.07
C ARG A 106 14.42 4.52 -14.28
N ALA A 107 13.66 3.47 -14.59
CA ALA A 107 12.91 3.35 -15.85
C ALA A 107 13.84 3.68 -17.03
N ASP A 108 13.43 4.58 -17.93
CA ASP A 108 14.22 4.96 -19.11
C ASP A 108 15.25 6.08 -18.85
N ARG A 109 15.38 6.56 -17.60
CA ARG A 109 16.30 7.65 -17.28
C ARG A 109 17.76 7.18 -17.28
N LEU A 110 18.64 7.99 -17.86
CA LEU A 110 20.09 7.79 -17.77
C LEU A 110 20.55 7.91 -16.31
N GLU A 111 21.36 6.94 -15.87
CA GLU A 111 21.86 6.83 -14.48
C GLU A 111 22.60 8.09 -14.03
N GLN A 112 23.37 8.72 -14.91
CA GLN A 112 24.12 9.96 -14.62
C GLN A 112 23.22 11.16 -14.25
N ASN A 113 21.92 11.10 -14.54
CA ASN A 113 20.96 12.16 -14.27
C ASN A 113 20.10 11.88 -13.02
N ILE A 114 20.48 10.88 -12.21
CA ILE A 114 19.74 10.44 -11.02
C ILE A 114 20.58 10.65 -9.78
N ASP A 115 20.06 11.44 -8.84
CA ASP A 115 20.69 11.70 -7.55
C ASP A 115 20.22 10.71 -6.45
N GLY A 116 19.10 10.03 -6.68
CA GLY A 116 18.61 8.98 -5.80
C GLY A 116 17.15 8.56 -6.04
N VAL A 117 16.70 7.64 -5.19
CA VAL A 117 15.33 7.13 -5.14
C VAL A 117 14.75 7.43 -3.77
N LEU A 118 13.66 8.18 -3.73
CA LEU A 118 12.88 8.51 -2.55
C LEU A 118 11.68 7.56 -2.44
N PHE A 119 11.58 6.86 -1.33
CA PHE A 119 10.47 5.96 -1.01
C PHE A 119 9.48 6.67 -0.09
N LEU A 120 8.20 6.59 -0.45
CA LEU A 120 7.09 7.14 0.30
C LEU A 120 6.12 6.03 0.70
N GLU A 121 5.36 6.27 1.77
CA GLU A 121 4.20 5.45 2.12
C GLU A 121 2.95 6.30 2.22
N ASN A 122 1.82 5.73 1.82
CA ASN A 122 0.50 6.35 2.00
C ASN A 122 0.07 6.24 3.47
N VAL A 123 -0.34 7.37 4.04
CA VAL A 123 -0.76 7.57 5.43
C VAL A 123 -2.18 8.13 5.43
N ALA A 124 -3.18 7.29 5.12
CA ALA A 124 -4.59 7.68 5.17
C ALA A 124 -4.93 8.50 6.44
N GLU A 125 -5.81 9.50 6.29
CA GLU A 125 -6.12 10.56 7.29
C GLU A 125 -6.25 10.10 8.76
N PRO A 126 -5.93 10.99 9.73
CA PRO A 126 -6.17 10.72 11.14
C PRO A 126 -7.69 10.68 11.40
N THR A 127 -8.20 9.50 11.73
CA THR A 127 -9.63 9.28 11.96
C THR A 127 -10.05 9.74 13.37
N THR A 128 -11.11 10.55 13.41
CA THR A 128 -12.00 10.72 14.57
C THR A 128 -13.39 10.49 13.99
N ASP A 129 -14.13 9.42 14.23
CA ASP A 129 -14.07 8.30 15.18
C ASP A 129 -14.40 6.99 14.44
N SER A 130 -14.03 5.86 15.04
CA SER A 130 -14.64 4.53 14.85
C SER A 130 -14.57 3.88 13.45
N PHE A 131 -13.42 3.28 13.12
CA PHE A 131 -13.24 1.96 12.45
C PHE A 131 -11.76 1.70 12.04
N ASP A 132 -10.84 2.65 12.24
CA ASP A 132 -9.44 2.60 11.76
C ASP A 132 -8.39 2.75 12.89
N GLY A 133 -8.62 2.11 14.03
CA GLY A 133 -7.67 2.07 15.16
C GLY A 133 -6.74 0.85 15.19
N GLN A 134 -6.75 0.00 14.15
CA GLN A 134 -6.12 -1.33 14.22
C GLN A 134 -5.40 -1.78 12.95
N TYR A 135 -5.08 -0.83 12.08
CA TYR A 135 -4.02 -1.02 11.11
C TYR A 135 -2.94 -0.04 11.52
N GLY A 136 -1.92 -0.51 12.25
CA GLY A 136 -0.77 0.34 12.56
C GLY A 136 -0.10 0.84 11.27
N ASP A 137 1.00 1.59 11.40
CA ASP A 137 1.79 2.02 10.25
C ASP A 137 2.13 0.86 9.29
N ALA A 138 2.55 1.14 8.04
CA ALA A 138 2.81 0.07 7.07
C ALA A 138 3.80 -0.98 7.62
N LYS A 139 4.73 -0.57 8.48
CA LYS A 139 5.62 -1.46 9.23
C LYS A 139 4.85 -2.39 10.17
N THR A 140 3.87 -1.89 10.91
CA THR A 140 2.99 -2.67 11.77
C THR A 140 2.10 -3.61 10.95
N ARG A 141 1.48 -3.14 9.85
CA ARG A 141 0.71 -4.01 8.96
C ARG A 141 1.57 -5.14 8.41
N LYS A 142 2.77 -4.82 7.93
CA LYS A 142 3.73 -5.80 7.43
C LYS A 142 4.16 -6.77 8.55
N ALA A 143 4.43 -6.27 9.76
CA ALA A 143 4.78 -7.13 10.88
C ALA A 143 3.62 -8.05 11.31
N VAL A 144 2.38 -7.60 11.20
CA VAL A 144 1.17 -8.41 11.42
C VAL A 144 1.03 -9.47 10.34
N GLU A 145 1.21 -9.09 9.07
CA GLU A 145 1.18 -10.00 7.93
C GLU A 145 2.27 -11.08 8.03
N GLU A 146 3.54 -10.68 8.26
CA GLU A 146 4.67 -11.58 8.45
C GLU A 146 4.44 -12.53 9.65
N ALA A 147 3.87 -12.03 10.75
CA ALA A 147 3.55 -12.85 11.92
C ALA A 147 2.40 -13.84 11.64
N ALA A 148 1.35 -13.40 10.92
CA ALA A 148 0.23 -14.24 10.54
C ALA A 148 0.67 -15.35 9.57
N ILE A 149 1.45 -15.02 8.54
CA ILE A 149 2.03 -15.98 7.60
C ILE A 149 2.88 -17.00 8.36
N LYS A 150 3.77 -16.55 9.25
CA LYS A 150 4.60 -17.44 10.06
C LYS A 150 3.77 -18.38 10.94
N ALA A 151 2.69 -17.88 11.55
CA ALA A 151 1.80 -18.67 12.38
C ALA A 151 1.07 -19.76 11.57
N VAL A 152 0.52 -19.39 10.40
CA VAL A 152 -0.18 -20.32 9.50
C VAL A 152 0.79 -21.34 8.91
N TRP A 153 1.98 -20.91 8.50
CA TRP A 153 3.04 -21.80 8.02
C TRP A 153 3.35 -22.89 9.05
N LYS A 154 3.65 -22.48 10.28
CA LYS A 154 3.92 -23.40 11.38
C LYS A 154 2.74 -24.32 11.66
N TYR A 155 1.52 -23.79 11.71
CA TYR A 155 0.31 -24.58 11.91
C TYR A 155 0.16 -25.68 10.84
N LEU A 156 0.40 -25.36 9.58
CA LEU A 156 0.31 -26.32 8.48
C LEU A 156 1.42 -27.38 8.57
N GLU A 157 2.66 -26.98 8.85
CA GLU A 157 3.77 -27.92 9.07
C GLU A 157 3.53 -28.86 10.26
N ASP A 158 3.06 -28.33 11.39
CA ASP A 158 2.73 -29.11 12.59
C ASP A 158 1.59 -30.12 12.30
N ASN A 159 0.73 -29.83 11.33
CA ASN A 159 -0.32 -30.72 10.83
C ASN A 159 0.15 -31.67 9.71
N GLY A 160 1.45 -31.70 9.41
CA GLY A 160 2.08 -32.64 8.48
C GLY A 160 1.98 -32.24 7.01
N TYR A 161 1.81 -30.96 6.71
CA TYR A 161 1.90 -30.45 5.35
C TYR A 161 3.32 -29.98 5.03
N THR A 162 3.74 -30.16 3.78
CA THR A 162 4.87 -29.43 3.19
C THR A 162 4.34 -28.10 2.66
N VAL A 163 4.91 -26.98 3.12
CA VAL A 163 4.43 -25.62 2.79
C VAL A 163 5.41 -24.91 1.84
N LYS A 164 4.89 -24.12 0.91
CA LYS A 164 5.64 -23.27 -0.04
C LYS A 164 5.07 -21.86 -0.05
N ASP A 165 5.96 -20.87 -0.09
CA ASP A 165 5.62 -19.46 -0.28
C ASP A 165 5.18 -19.19 -1.73
N ARG A 166 4.09 -18.45 -1.91
CA ARG A 166 3.49 -18.05 -3.18
C ARG A 166 3.05 -16.57 -3.17
N GLN A 167 3.42 -15.79 -2.15
CA GLN A 167 2.97 -14.41 -1.96
C GLN A 167 3.34 -13.49 -3.15
N SER A 168 4.43 -13.78 -3.86
CA SER A 168 4.89 -13.02 -5.03
C SER A 168 4.27 -13.42 -6.36
N ASP A 169 3.46 -14.48 -6.38
CA ASP A 169 3.14 -15.20 -7.63
C ASP A 169 1.80 -14.74 -8.24
N ASN A 170 1.10 -13.82 -7.58
CA ASN A 170 -0.19 -13.25 -8.00
C ASN A 170 -1.26 -14.33 -8.30
N CYS A 171 -1.27 -15.42 -7.54
CA CYS A 171 -2.16 -16.57 -7.74
C CYS A 171 -3.38 -16.60 -6.82
N GLY A 172 -3.67 -15.51 -6.09
CA GLY A 172 -4.86 -15.36 -5.24
C GLY A 172 -4.82 -16.08 -3.89
N TYR A 173 -3.63 -16.55 -3.48
CA TYR A 173 -3.35 -17.15 -2.18
C TYR A 173 -1.86 -16.94 -1.83
N ASP A 174 -1.54 -16.95 -0.53
CA ASP A 174 -0.20 -16.71 -0.01
C ASP A 174 0.67 -17.95 0.06
N LEU A 175 0.10 -19.08 0.51
CA LEU A 175 0.84 -20.32 0.77
C LEU A 175 0.22 -21.52 0.04
N TYR A 176 1.07 -22.36 -0.53
CA TYR A 176 0.67 -23.68 -1.02
C TYR A 176 1.10 -24.74 -0.01
N ALA A 177 0.15 -25.50 0.53
CA ALA A 177 0.44 -26.57 1.48
C ALA A 177 -0.06 -27.93 0.95
N GLN A 178 0.80 -28.94 0.99
CA GLN A 178 0.49 -30.28 0.46
C GLN A 178 0.73 -31.38 1.49
N LYS A 179 -0.22 -32.32 1.59
CA LYS A 179 -0.13 -33.54 2.42
C LYS A 179 -0.65 -34.73 1.63
N GLY A 180 0.26 -35.53 1.08
CA GLY A 180 -0.08 -36.62 0.17
C GLY A 180 -0.82 -36.10 -1.07
N LYS A 181 -2.07 -36.54 -1.25
CA LYS A 181 -2.95 -36.10 -2.35
C LYS A 181 -3.77 -34.85 -2.03
N ASN A 182 -3.80 -34.43 -0.77
CA ASN A 182 -4.55 -33.25 -0.34
C ASN A 182 -3.67 -32.00 -0.46
N PHE A 183 -4.27 -30.88 -0.83
CA PHE A 183 -3.61 -29.59 -0.89
C PHE A 183 -4.52 -28.48 -0.37
N ILE A 184 -3.89 -27.40 0.09
CA ILE A 184 -4.53 -26.17 0.55
C ILE A 184 -3.85 -25.01 -0.17
N LEU A 185 -4.68 -24.13 -0.76
CA LEU A 185 -4.28 -22.82 -1.28
C LEU A 185 -4.68 -21.80 -0.21
N ALA A 186 -3.75 -21.49 0.69
CA ALA A 186 -4.04 -20.70 1.88
C ALA A 186 -3.86 -19.20 1.61
N GLU A 187 -4.96 -18.46 1.69
CA GLU A 187 -4.95 -16.99 1.78
C GLU A 187 -4.96 -16.58 3.25
N VAL A 188 -4.02 -15.72 3.67
CA VAL A 188 -3.77 -15.41 5.08
C VAL A 188 -4.08 -13.95 5.38
N LYS A 189 -5.00 -13.72 6.31
CA LYS A 189 -5.36 -12.38 6.81
C LYS A 189 -5.01 -12.25 8.29
N GLY A 190 -4.13 -11.30 8.61
CA GLY A 190 -3.69 -11.04 9.99
C GLY A 190 -4.31 -9.80 10.61
N THR A 191 -4.55 -9.84 11.93
CA THR A 191 -4.87 -8.69 12.77
C THR A 191 -4.30 -8.88 14.18
N ASP A 192 -3.96 -7.79 14.87
CA ASP A 192 -3.68 -7.85 16.32
C ASP A 192 -4.96 -7.81 17.17
N SER A 193 -6.11 -7.59 16.54
CA SER A 193 -7.40 -7.67 17.22
C SER A 193 -7.71 -9.08 17.71
N SER A 194 -8.61 -9.15 18.70
CA SER A 194 -9.32 -10.37 19.03
C SER A 194 -10.50 -10.64 18.08
N GLN A 195 -10.92 -9.66 17.28
CA GLN A 195 -12.03 -9.82 16.33
C GLN A 195 -11.53 -9.90 14.88
N PRO A 196 -12.02 -10.87 14.09
CA PRO A 196 -11.64 -11.00 12.68
C PRO A 196 -12.20 -9.84 11.85
N ARG A 197 -11.31 -9.13 11.15
CA ARG A 197 -11.69 -8.13 10.15
C ARG A 197 -10.58 -7.98 9.11
N PHE A 198 -10.96 -8.11 7.84
CA PHE A 198 -10.01 -8.16 6.73
C PHE A 198 -10.63 -7.60 5.45
N LEU A 199 -9.79 -7.40 4.44
CA LEU A 199 -10.19 -7.06 3.08
C LEU A 199 -9.76 -8.21 2.16
N LEU A 200 -10.58 -8.52 1.16
CA LEU A 200 -10.19 -9.38 0.06
C LEU A 200 -9.91 -8.53 -1.18
N SER A 201 -8.85 -8.85 -1.89
CA SER A 201 -8.63 -8.34 -3.24
C SER A 201 -9.59 -9.00 -4.23
N ARG A 202 -9.75 -8.40 -5.41
CA ARG A 202 -10.54 -8.99 -6.50
C ARG A 202 -9.99 -10.37 -6.90
N ASN A 203 -8.66 -10.53 -6.89
CA ASN A 203 -8.01 -11.78 -7.27
C ASN A 203 -8.30 -12.88 -6.24
N GLU A 204 -8.08 -12.58 -4.95
CA GLU A 204 -8.40 -13.50 -3.84
C GLU A 204 -9.88 -13.91 -3.86
N ARG A 205 -10.77 -12.94 -4.09
CA ARG A 205 -12.19 -13.22 -4.19
C ARG A 205 -12.53 -14.17 -5.34
N ALA A 206 -11.98 -13.92 -6.53
CA ALA A 206 -12.19 -14.79 -7.69
C ALA A 206 -11.68 -16.22 -7.42
N HIS A 207 -10.50 -16.36 -6.83
CA HIS A 207 -9.92 -17.67 -6.50
C HIS A 207 -10.71 -18.41 -5.40
N SER A 208 -11.27 -17.69 -4.43
CA SER A 208 -12.16 -18.30 -3.42
C SER A 208 -13.40 -18.94 -4.03
N GLU A 209 -13.88 -18.44 -5.17
CA GLU A 209 -15.07 -18.95 -5.85
C GLU A 209 -14.76 -20.12 -6.80
N THR A 210 -13.53 -20.22 -7.33
CA THR A 210 -13.17 -21.19 -8.36
C THR A 210 -12.32 -22.37 -7.87
N ASP A 211 -11.48 -22.16 -6.85
CA ASP A 211 -10.49 -23.15 -6.47
C ASP A 211 -10.96 -23.96 -5.25
N ALA A 212 -11.28 -25.25 -5.46
CA ALA A 212 -11.77 -26.13 -4.40
C ALA A 212 -10.79 -26.30 -3.20
N GLY A 213 -9.50 -26.08 -3.42
CA GLY A 213 -8.46 -26.11 -2.40
C GLY A 213 -8.26 -24.79 -1.65
N TRP A 214 -8.94 -23.70 -2.05
CA TRP A 214 -8.78 -22.39 -1.44
C TRP A 214 -9.35 -22.36 -0.03
N ARG A 215 -8.56 -21.82 0.91
CA ARG A 215 -8.96 -21.68 2.31
C ARG A 215 -8.50 -20.32 2.83
N LEU A 216 -9.41 -19.63 3.51
CA LEU A 216 -9.08 -18.42 4.25
C LEU A 216 -8.54 -18.82 5.62
N PHE A 217 -7.38 -18.28 5.99
CA PHE A 217 -6.86 -18.31 7.35
C PHE A 217 -6.90 -16.89 7.93
N VAL A 218 -7.67 -16.69 8.99
CA VAL A 218 -7.69 -15.43 9.74
C VAL A 218 -6.92 -15.62 11.04
N VAL A 219 -5.89 -14.80 11.24
CA VAL A 219 -5.05 -14.84 12.44
C VAL A 219 -5.34 -13.61 13.30
N CYS A 220 -6.02 -13.82 14.42
CA CYS A 220 -6.21 -12.82 15.47
C CYS A 220 -5.00 -12.79 16.41
N LYS A 221 -4.79 -11.66 17.11
CA LYS A 221 -3.66 -11.45 18.04
C LYS A 221 -2.29 -11.84 17.43
N ALA A 222 -2.12 -11.61 16.12
CA ALA A 222 -1.07 -12.21 15.30
C ALA A 222 0.36 -12.04 15.82
N ARG A 223 0.70 -10.90 16.46
CA ARG A 223 2.07 -10.67 16.95
C ARG A 223 2.33 -11.10 18.39
N THR A 224 1.31 -11.52 19.15
CA THR A 224 1.43 -11.83 20.58
C THR A 224 1.09 -13.28 20.88
N SER A 225 -0.15 -13.68 20.63
CA SER A 225 -0.64 -15.05 20.86
C SER A 225 -1.58 -15.42 19.71
N PRO A 226 -1.02 -15.83 18.55
CA PRO A 226 -1.79 -16.07 17.34
C PRO A 226 -2.96 -17.04 17.57
N GLU A 227 -4.16 -16.59 17.21
CA GLU A 227 -5.38 -17.40 17.20
C GLU A 227 -5.80 -17.60 15.74
N ILE A 228 -5.69 -18.82 15.24
CA ILE A 228 -5.92 -19.16 13.85
C ILE A 228 -7.34 -19.69 13.67
N MET A 229 -8.10 -19.07 12.78
CA MET A 229 -9.39 -19.56 12.29
C MET A 229 -9.26 -19.90 10.81
N GLN A 230 -9.83 -21.03 10.40
CA GLN A 230 -9.81 -21.50 9.02
C GLN A 230 -11.23 -21.58 8.47
N TYR A 231 -11.42 -21.13 7.23
CA TYR A 231 -12.71 -21.19 6.53
C TYR A 231 -12.52 -21.73 5.11
N THR A 232 -13.46 -22.56 4.66
CA THR A 232 -13.78 -22.74 3.25
C THR A 232 -14.44 -21.47 2.69
N ALA A 233 -14.60 -21.38 1.36
CA ALA A 233 -15.31 -20.26 0.75
C ALA A 233 -16.75 -20.14 1.27
N ASP A 234 -17.48 -21.25 1.35
CA ASP A 234 -18.86 -21.28 1.84
C ASP A 234 -18.96 -20.89 3.33
N GLU A 235 -18.03 -21.38 4.16
CA GLU A 235 -17.98 -20.99 5.58
C GLU A 235 -17.63 -19.50 5.75
N MET A 236 -16.76 -18.95 4.90
CA MET A 236 -16.44 -17.53 4.89
C MET A 236 -17.67 -16.70 4.52
N GLU A 237 -18.43 -17.11 3.50
CA GLU A 237 -19.69 -16.47 3.10
C GLU A 237 -20.73 -16.47 4.20
N ALA A 238 -20.86 -17.58 4.92
CA ALA A 238 -21.80 -17.69 6.04
C ALA A 238 -21.35 -16.85 7.26
N ALA A 239 -20.04 -16.71 7.48
CA ALA A 239 -19.49 -16.06 8.66
C ALA A 239 -19.31 -14.55 8.52
N PHE A 240 -19.16 -14.00 7.31
CA PHE A 240 -18.80 -12.61 7.09
C PHE A 240 -19.71 -11.89 6.08
N SER A 241 -19.96 -10.61 6.31
CA SER A 241 -20.68 -9.76 5.34
C SER A 241 -19.72 -9.08 4.36
N PHE A 242 -20.01 -9.19 3.06
CA PHE A 242 -19.21 -8.60 1.99
C PHE A 242 -19.78 -7.24 1.60
N SER A 243 -19.14 -6.17 2.06
CA SER A 243 -19.45 -4.81 1.60
C SER A 243 -18.34 -4.33 0.66
N PRO A 244 -18.63 -4.03 -0.62
CA PRO A 244 -17.61 -3.54 -1.54
C PRO A 244 -17.09 -2.19 -1.07
N LYS A 245 -15.79 -2.11 -0.79
CA LYS A 245 -15.15 -0.89 -0.26
C LYS A 245 -14.86 0.14 -1.35
N SER A 246 -14.67 -0.29 -2.60
CA SER A 246 -14.35 0.59 -3.72
C SER A 246 -14.73 -0.06 -5.06
N TRP A 247 -15.23 0.77 -5.98
CA TRP A 247 -15.54 0.38 -7.36
C TRP A 247 -14.57 1.09 -8.31
N GLU A 248 -13.96 0.32 -9.21
CA GLU A 248 -13.18 0.88 -10.31
C GLU A 248 -14.07 0.98 -11.56
N CYS A 249 -14.22 2.20 -12.09
CA CYS A 249 -15.07 2.50 -13.24
C CYS A 249 -14.23 2.95 -14.42
N HIS A 250 -14.38 2.28 -15.57
CA HIS A 250 -13.72 2.65 -16.84
C HIS A 250 -14.77 3.00 -17.92
N PRO A 251 -14.41 3.81 -18.94
CA PRO A 251 -15.29 4.05 -20.08
C PRO A 251 -15.66 2.74 -20.79
N LYS A 252 -16.92 2.59 -21.20
CA LYS A 252 -17.32 1.49 -22.08
C LYS A 252 -16.63 1.69 -23.43
N ILE A 253 -15.76 0.77 -23.81
CA ILE A 253 -15.21 0.72 -25.17
C ILE A 253 -16.37 0.28 -26.07
N ARG A 254 -16.77 1.15 -27.00
CA ARG A 254 -17.71 0.82 -28.09
C ARG A 254 -16.94 0.29 -29.29
#